data_AF-A0A538FL88-F1
#
_entry.id   AF-A0A538FL88-F1
#
_cell.length_a   1.000
_cell.length_b   1.000
_cell.length_c   1.000
_cell.angle_alpha   90.00
_cell.angle_beta   90.00
_cell.angle_gamma   90.00
#
_symmetry.space_group_name_H-M   'P 1'
#
loop_
_entity.id
_entity.type
_entity.pdbx_description
1 polymer ?
#
loop_
_entity_poly.entity_id
_entity_poly.type
_entity_poly.pdbx_seq_one_letter_code
_entity_poly.pdbx_strand_id
1 'polypeptide(L)'
;MDEVMVNANQLENSIQATAAALWKTTLPFSVDPVLWRFQVPAWSHKGTGDTKRNYKRLGAAYTKGIGMTLGAAPLLDTVSTDDQWCRLAANIVAYQRDRLHDVPTQLELLSSLRELHPSRLTAPALVAVSAAEDRINRLMVDAAAEEAQTGVAVQIILPIERLVDHASLTALIAATPSDGVSSYSLWTPQVTEERLLSDPTILGALLRMIGELAGRGIAVGHQYGNYTIAALHDVGLASEPVAEQTFALRSCQTYVPGVRHCVRFHEADSLGRDLDADQYAERYCECTFCAGMFESGQHPFELLLETQTVVMKNGKEREIPTARSVGANTWHFLLSRRNEVEAFSARPAVEVIEQDIERASALKRGSDAARLGHLADELKSA
;
A
#
# COMPACT_ATOMS: atom_id res chain seq x y z
N MET A 1 -0.35 5.21 -13.65
CA MET A 1 0.93 4.59 -14.07
C MET A 1 1.33 3.62 -12.98
N ASP A 2 1.53 2.35 -13.32
CA ASP A 2 1.94 1.33 -12.36
C ASP A 2 3.39 1.54 -11.95
N GLU A 3 3.66 1.64 -10.66
CA GLU A 3 4.97 1.87 -10.09
C GLU A 3 5.25 0.90 -8.93
N VAL A 4 6.48 0.43 -8.83
CA VAL A 4 6.93 -0.36 -7.67
C VAL A 4 7.29 0.58 -6.53
N MET A 5 6.52 0.58 -5.44
CA MET A 5 6.91 1.28 -4.21
C MET A 5 7.77 0.39 -3.34
N VAL A 6 9.02 0.77 -3.10
CA VAL A 6 9.97 0.02 -2.30
C VAL A 6 10.05 0.64 -0.91
N ASN A 7 9.68 -0.13 0.11
CA ASN A 7 9.85 0.32 1.50
C ASN A 7 11.35 0.48 1.82
N ALA A 8 11.78 1.67 2.27
CA ALA A 8 13.18 1.93 2.58
C ALA A 8 13.75 0.99 3.65
N ASN A 9 12.92 0.46 4.55
CA ASN A 9 13.35 -0.54 5.53
C ASN A 9 13.69 -1.91 4.89
N GLN A 10 13.03 -2.27 3.78
CA GLN A 10 13.26 -3.51 3.05
C GLN A 10 14.46 -3.34 2.13
N LEU A 11 14.61 -2.15 1.55
CA LEU A 11 15.81 -1.74 0.84
C LEU A 11 17.06 -1.96 1.71
N GLU A 12 17.04 -1.53 2.97
CA GLU A 12 18.14 -1.72 3.92
C GLU A 12 18.35 -3.17 4.38
N ASN A 13 17.34 -4.02 4.25
CA ASN A 13 17.48 -5.45 4.54
C ASN A 13 18.25 -6.19 3.43
N SER A 14 17.98 -5.85 2.17
CA SER A 14 18.43 -6.66 1.02
C SER A 14 18.70 -5.82 -0.24
N ILE A 15 19.51 -4.78 -0.11
CA ILE A 15 19.74 -3.79 -1.17
C ILE A 15 20.14 -4.38 -2.53
N GLN A 16 21.05 -5.36 -2.55
CA GLN A 16 21.51 -6.01 -3.79
C GLN A 16 20.40 -6.82 -4.48
N ALA A 17 19.59 -7.52 -3.69
CA ALA A 17 18.47 -8.30 -4.22
C ALA A 17 17.37 -7.37 -4.77
N THR A 18 17.09 -6.27 -4.07
CA THR A 18 16.15 -5.25 -4.53
C THR A 18 16.64 -4.59 -5.82
N ALA A 19 17.91 -4.18 -5.90
CA ALA A 19 18.49 -3.61 -7.11
C ALA A 19 18.43 -4.60 -8.30
N ALA A 20 18.81 -5.86 -8.08
CA ALA A 20 18.73 -6.91 -9.09
C ALA A 20 17.28 -7.17 -9.57
N ALA A 21 16.30 -7.10 -8.66
CA ALA A 21 14.89 -7.20 -9.03
C ALA A 21 14.45 -6.00 -9.87
N LEU A 22 14.75 -4.77 -9.44
CA LEU A 22 14.38 -3.53 -10.14
C LEU A 22 15.02 -3.41 -11.52
N TRP A 23 16.24 -3.91 -11.73
CA TRP A 23 16.84 -3.99 -13.06
C TRP A 23 16.13 -4.96 -13.99
N LYS A 24 15.67 -6.10 -13.44
CA LYS A 24 14.92 -7.10 -14.22
C LYS A 24 13.51 -6.63 -14.55
N THR A 25 12.90 -5.81 -13.70
CA THR A 25 11.60 -5.20 -14.00
C THR A 25 11.78 -4.01 -14.94
N THR A 26 10.96 -3.88 -15.98
CA THR A 26 10.92 -2.64 -16.79
C THR A 26 10.09 -1.53 -16.14
N LEU A 27 9.51 -1.80 -14.96
CA LEU A 27 8.60 -0.89 -14.26
C LEU A 27 9.34 0.27 -13.59
N PRO A 28 8.73 1.46 -13.55
CA PRO A 28 9.21 2.57 -12.72
C PRO A 28 9.12 2.21 -11.24
N PHE A 29 9.93 2.85 -10.39
CA PHE A 29 9.94 2.59 -8.95
C PHE A 29 10.10 3.86 -8.12
N SER A 30 9.56 3.83 -6.91
CA SER A 30 9.75 4.84 -5.87
C SER A 30 10.22 4.19 -4.58
N VAL A 31 10.69 5.01 -3.64
CA VAL A 31 11.05 4.56 -2.30
C VAL A 31 10.11 5.20 -1.28
N ASP A 32 9.41 4.39 -0.50
CA ASP A 32 8.63 4.88 0.66
C ASP A 32 9.62 5.21 1.79
N PRO A 33 9.70 6.47 2.23
CA PRO A 33 10.64 6.90 3.25
C PRO A 33 10.45 6.24 4.62
N VAL A 34 9.23 5.80 4.93
CA VAL A 34 8.83 5.20 6.21
C VAL A 34 9.29 5.96 7.46
N LEU A 35 9.42 7.29 7.40
CA LEU A 35 9.81 8.10 8.56
C LEU A 35 8.83 7.92 9.73
N TRP A 36 7.55 7.74 9.44
CA TRP A 36 6.50 7.45 10.42
C TRP A 36 6.86 6.31 11.38
N ARG A 37 7.69 5.33 10.97
CA ARG A 37 8.15 4.23 11.85
C ARG A 37 9.03 4.70 13.02
N PHE A 38 9.58 5.91 12.95
CA PHE A 38 10.34 6.53 14.03
C PHE A 38 9.50 7.46 14.91
N GLN A 39 8.26 7.77 14.53
CA GLN A 39 7.36 8.62 15.32
C GLN A 39 7.11 8.03 16.72
N VAL A 40 6.93 6.70 16.79
CA VAL A 40 6.81 5.95 18.05
C VAL A 40 7.93 4.90 18.13
N PRO A 41 8.77 4.89 19.18
CA PRO A 41 9.93 3.98 19.27
C PRO A 41 9.58 2.51 19.04
N ALA A 42 8.48 2.05 19.63
CA ALA A 42 8.00 0.67 19.53
C ALA A 42 7.85 0.17 18.08
N TRP A 43 7.51 1.05 17.13
CA TRP A 43 7.32 0.67 15.71
C TRP A 43 8.62 0.34 14.98
N SER A 44 9.76 0.77 15.53
CA SER A 44 11.10 0.49 15.01
C SER A 44 11.87 -0.57 15.82
N HIS A 45 11.32 -1.00 16.95
CA HIS A 45 11.96 -1.93 17.89
C HIS A 45 11.60 -3.39 17.64
N LYS A 46 12.47 -4.29 18.10
CA LYS A 46 12.20 -5.71 18.27
C LYS A 46 11.37 -5.92 19.54
N GLY A 47 10.80 -7.12 19.70
CA GLY A 47 10.17 -7.51 20.98
C GLY A 47 11.11 -7.50 22.19
N THR A 48 12.43 -7.43 21.98
CA THR A 48 13.44 -7.27 23.04
C THR A 48 13.68 -5.82 23.47
N GLY A 49 13.05 -4.84 22.79
CA GLY A 49 13.28 -3.40 23.01
C GLY A 49 14.43 -2.80 22.19
N ASP A 50 15.25 -3.61 21.50
CA ASP A 50 16.30 -3.10 20.63
C ASP A 50 15.75 -2.61 19.29
N THR A 51 16.22 -1.46 18.79
CA THR A 51 15.93 -1.02 17.41
C THR A 51 16.39 -2.07 16.38
N LYS A 52 15.52 -2.40 15.41
CA LYS A 52 15.86 -3.35 14.33
C LYS A 52 17.04 -2.82 13.50
N ARG A 53 17.89 -3.73 13.00
CA ARG A 53 19.16 -3.38 12.34
C ARG A 53 18.96 -2.47 11.12
N ASN A 54 17.95 -2.76 10.29
CA ASN A 54 17.59 -1.95 9.14
C ASN A 54 17.14 -0.54 9.53
N TYR A 55 16.32 -0.40 10.58
CA TYR A 55 15.95 0.91 11.09
C TYR A 55 17.12 1.68 11.71
N LYS A 56 18.10 1.01 12.33
CA LYS A 56 19.34 1.68 12.79
C LYS A 56 20.12 2.28 11.61
N ARG A 57 20.26 1.54 10.50
CA ARG A 57 20.93 2.02 9.28
C ARG A 57 20.17 3.18 8.65
N LEU A 58 18.86 3.04 8.53
CA LEU A 58 17.98 4.06 7.97
C LEU A 58 18.02 5.35 8.79
N GLY A 59 17.92 5.24 10.12
CA GLY A 59 18.02 6.37 11.02
C GLY A 59 19.36 7.10 10.90
N ALA A 60 20.48 6.37 10.79
CA ALA A 60 21.80 6.97 10.58
C ALA A 60 21.93 7.70 9.23
N ALA A 61 21.29 7.19 8.18
CA ALA A 61 21.25 7.88 6.89
C ALA A 61 20.44 9.18 6.98
N TYR A 62 19.27 9.12 7.61
CA TYR A 62 18.35 10.26 7.73
C TYR A 62 18.90 11.37 8.63
N THR A 63 19.68 11.03 9.66
CA THR A 63 20.22 12.02 10.61
C THR A 63 21.64 12.48 10.31
N LYS A 64 22.18 12.16 9.12
CA LYS A 64 23.52 12.53 8.70
C LYS A 64 23.75 14.04 8.87
N GLY A 65 24.72 14.40 9.71
CA GLY A 65 25.08 15.79 10.00
C GLY A 65 24.14 16.55 10.94
N ILE A 66 23.02 15.96 11.39
CA ILE A 66 22.05 16.62 12.29
C ILE A 66 22.43 16.43 13.77
N GLY A 67 23.21 15.39 14.09
CA GLY A 67 23.71 15.16 15.46
C GLY A 67 22.69 14.49 16.39
N MET A 68 21.75 13.72 15.84
CA MET A 68 20.70 13.02 16.59
C MET A 68 20.59 11.54 16.19
N THR A 69 19.93 10.74 17.02
CA THR A 69 19.67 9.31 16.77
C THR A 69 18.18 9.04 16.83
N LEU A 70 17.63 8.44 15.77
CA LEU A 70 16.21 8.10 15.72
C LEU A 70 15.89 6.79 16.45
N GLY A 71 14.67 6.70 16.96
CA GLY A 71 14.11 5.49 17.55
C GLY A 71 14.43 5.27 19.02
N ALA A 72 15.17 6.16 19.69
CA ALA A 72 15.38 6.09 21.14
C ALA A 72 14.21 6.72 21.92
N ALA A 73 13.62 7.78 21.39
CA ALA A 73 12.49 8.52 21.93
C ALA A 73 11.49 8.84 20.80
N PRO A 74 10.25 9.28 21.11
CA PRO A 74 9.35 9.79 20.10
C PRO A 74 10.01 10.86 19.22
N LEU A 75 9.68 10.87 17.93
CA LEU A 75 10.39 11.71 16.97
C LEU A 75 10.20 13.20 17.28
N LEU A 76 9.01 13.61 17.72
CA LEU A 76 8.71 14.97 18.14
C LEU A 76 9.53 15.43 19.36
N ASP A 77 9.95 14.50 20.22
CA ASP A 77 10.81 14.80 21.38
C ASP A 77 12.29 14.83 20.97
N THR A 78 12.63 14.18 19.86
CA THR A 78 14.01 14.05 19.36
C THR A 78 14.41 15.22 18.45
N VAL A 79 13.48 15.71 17.63
CA VAL A 79 13.70 16.79 16.67
C VAL A 79 13.06 18.07 17.20
N SER A 80 13.89 19.03 17.62
CA SER A 80 13.45 20.17 18.42
C SER A 80 13.32 21.49 17.66
N THR A 81 13.83 21.57 16.43
CA THR A 81 13.80 22.80 15.62
C THR A 81 13.34 22.56 14.19
N ASP A 82 12.79 23.59 13.57
CA ASP A 82 12.38 23.55 12.16
C ASP A 82 13.57 23.27 11.23
N ASP A 83 14.75 23.84 11.51
CA ASP A 83 15.98 23.54 10.75
C ASP A 83 16.31 22.04 10.76
N GLN A 84 16.19 21.38 11.92
CA GLN A 84 16.42 19.94 12.00
C GLN A 84 15.39 19.15 11.19
N TRP A 85 14.12 19.56 11.18
CA TRP A 85 13.08 18.94 10.35
C TRP A 85 13.35 19.13 8.86
N CYS A 86 13.74 20.33 8.42
CA CYS A 86 14.10 20.59 7.02
C CYS A 86 15.30 19.74 6.59
N ARG A 87 16.35 19.69 7.42
CA ARG A 87 17.55 18.89 7.14
C ARG A 87 17.26 17.39 7.13
N LEU A 88 16.36 16.93 8.00
CA LEU A 88 15.89 15.54 8.01
C LEU A 88 15.17 15.21 6.70
N ALA A 89 14.28 16.09 6.23
CA ALA A 89 13.58 15.92 4.97
C ALA A 89 14.53 15.89 3.78
N ALA A 90 15.49 16.83 3.71
CA ALA A 90 16.51 16.86 2.67
C ALA A 90 17.35 15.57 2.65
N ASN A 91 17.83 15.10 3.80
CA ASN A 91 18.58 13.84 3.90
C ASN A 91 17.76 12.63 3.42
N ILE A 92 16.46 12.62 3.68
CA ILE A 92 15.55 11.55 3.24
C ILE A 92 15.38 11.57 1.72
N VAL A 93 15.24 12.75 1.11
CA VAL A 93 15.16 12.90 -0.35
C VAL A 93 16.47 12.49 -1.01
N ALA A 94 17.60 12.97 -0.50
CA ALA A 94 18.93 12.57 -0.96
C ALA A 94 19.14 11.05 -0.84
N TYR A 95 18.70 10.43 0.27
CA TYR A 95 18.73 8.99 0.41
C TYR A 95 17.94 8.28 -0.70
N GLN A 96 16.71 8.70 -1.00
CA GLN A 96 15.92 8.05 -2.05
C GLN A 96 16.59 8.13 -3.43
N ARG A 97 17.16 9.30 -3.75
CA ARG A 97 17.87 9.56 -5.01
C ARG A 97 19.14 8.73 -5.14
N ASP A 98 19.96 8.72 -4.09
CA ASP A 98 21.35 8.27 -4.21
C ASP A 98 21.53 6.81 -3.76
N ARG A 99 20.61 6.24 -2.96
CA ARG A 99 20.87 4.99 -2.25
C ARG A 99 21.14 3.78 -3.16
N LEU A 100 20.47 3.71 -4.31
CA LEU A 100 20.59 2.63 -5.27
C LEU A 100 21.58 2.91 -6.40
N HIS A 101 22.11 4.13 -6.49
CA HIS A 101 22.99 4.56 -7.57
C HIS A 101 24.29 3.73 -7.62
N ASP A 102 24.94 3.57 -6.47
CA ASP A 102 26.29 2.97 -6.38
C ASP A 102 26.28 1.52 -5.83
N VAL A 103 25.17 0.79 -5.92
CA VAL A 103 25.10 -0.56 -5.35
C VAL A 103 25.93 -1.51 -6.22
N PRO A 104 27.11 -1.97 -5.76
CA PRO A 104 27.96 -2.81 -6.57
C PRO A 104 27.31 -4.18 -6.66
N THR A 105 27.12 -4.68 -7.87
CA THR A 105 26.59 -6.03 -8.05
C THR A 105 27.60 -6.94 -8.69
N GLN A 106 27.71 -8.14 -8.14
CA GLN A 106 28.55 -9.21 -8.70
C GLN A 106 28.15 -9.60 -10.14
N LEU A 107 27.06 -9.01 -10.66
CA LEU A 107 26.54 -9.15 -12.03
C LEU A 107 27.03 -8.07 -13.00
N GLU A 108 27.84 -7.09 -12.56
CA GLU A 108 28.45 -6.05 -13.41
C GLU A 108 29.30 -6.60 -14.57
N LEU A 109 29.66 -7.89 -14.52
CA LEU A 109 30.35 -8.58 -15.61
C LEU A 109 29.45 -8.95 -16.79
N LEU A 110 28.12 -8.83 -16.65
CA LEU A 110 27.16 -9.26 -17.66
C LEU A 110 26.15 -8.15 -17.97
N SER A 111 26.49 -7.35 -18.98
CA SER A 111 25.65 -6.39 -19.73
C SER A 111 25.35 -5.03 -19.08
N SER A 112 25.11 -4.05 -19.96
CA SER A 112 24.73 -2.64 -19.74
C SER A 112 23.63 -2.43 -18.70
N LEU A 113 23.99 -2.40 -17.42
CA LEU A 113 23.05 -2.06 -16.36
C LEU A 113 22.82 -0.54 -16.36
N ARG A 114 21.56 -0.14 -16.54
CA ARG A 114 21.09 1.24 -16.37
C ARG A 114 21.24 1.66 -14.91
N GLU A 115 21.56 2.93 -14.66
CA GLU A 115 21.48 3.47 -13.31
C GLU A 115 20.03 3.38 -12.79
N LEU A 116 19.85 3.00 -11.52
CA LEU A 116 18.54 2.98 -10.89
C LEU A 116 18.25 4.34 -10.26
N HIS A 117 17.34 5.07 -10.88
CA HIS A 117 16.80 6.32 -10.36
C HIS A 117 15.31 6.13 -10.04
N PRO A 118 14.84 6.58 -8.88
CA PRO A 118 13.40 6.55 -8.59
C PRO A 118 12.66 7.46 -9.57
N SER A 119 11.50 7.03 -10.06
CA SER A 119 10.65 7.80 -10.98
C SER A 119 10.06 9.04 -10.34
N ARG A 120 9.89 9.03 -9.02
CA ARG A 120 9.51 10.20 -8.22
C ARG A 120 10.11 10.10 -6.82
N LEU A 121 10.27 11.25 -6.19
CA LEU A 121 10.75 11.36 -4.82
C LEU A 121 9.55 11.59 -3.91
N THR A 122 9.52 10.91 -2.77
CA THR A 122 8.42 10.99 -1.81
C THR A 122 8.86 11.83 -0.61
N ALA A 123 8.10 12.87 -0.29
CA ALA A 123 8.32 13.64 0.93
C ALA A 123 8.09 12.73 2.16
N PRO A 124 8.95 12.81 3.19
CA PRO A 124 8.70 12.08 4.43
C PRO A 124 7.43 12.59 5.12
N ALA A 125 6.73 11.69 5.79
CA ALA A 125 5.52 12.01 6.52
C ALA A 125 5.47 11.32 7.89
N LEU A 126 4.80 11.98 8.81
CA LEU A 126 4.33 11.45 10.08
C LEU A 126 2.85 11.11 9.99
N VAL A 127 2.40 10.22 10.86
CA VAL A 127 0.97 10.02 11.14
C VAL A 127 0.42 11.31 11.73
N ALA A 128 -0.48 11.96 11.01
CA ALA A 128 -1.03 13.27 11.27
C ALA A 128 -2.04 13.26 12.43
N VAL A 129 -1.63 12.86 13.64
CA VAL A 129 -2.53 12.71 14.79
C VAL A 129 -3.02 14.04 15.37
N SER A 130 -2.34 15.15 15.09
CA SER A 130 -2.72 16.50 15.53
C SER A 130 -2.23 17.59 14.58
N ALA A 131 -2.60 18.84 14.87
CA ALA A 131 -2.14 20.03 14.13
C ALA A 131 -0.61 20.22 14.19
N ALA A 132 0.07 19.68 15.20
CA ALA A 132 1.53 19.73 15.29
C ALA A 132 2.18 18.91 14.17
N GLU A 133 1.68 17.69 13.93
CA GLU A 133 2.13 16.86 12.81
C GLU A 133 1.72 17.45 11.46
N ASP A 134 0.55 18.09 11.34
CA ASP A 134 0.14 18.77 10.09
C ASP A 134 1.16 19.86 9.71
N ARG A 135 1.58 20.68 10.67
CA ARG A 135 2.62 21.70 10.50
C ARG A 135 3.96 21.09 10.10
N ILE A 136 4.40 20.04 10.79
CA ILE A 136 5.69 19.40 10.54
C ILE A 136 5.70 18.69 9.18
N ASN A 137 4.62 18.02 8.81
CA ASN A 137 4.46 17.41 7.50
C ASN A 137 4.55 18.46 6.39
N ARG A 138 3.87 19.62 6.53
CA ARG A 138 4.01 20.73 5.58
C ARG A 138 5.46 21.21 5.47
N LEU A 139 6.12 21.46 6.60
CA LEU A 139 7.52 21.91 6.63
C LEU A 139 8.46 20.91 5.93
N MET A 140 8.26 19.62 6.16
CA MET A 140 9.06 18.58 5.51
C MET A 140 8.77 18.45 4.02
N VAL A 141 7.54 18.70 3.56
CA VAL A 141 7.21 18.73 2.13
C VAL A 141 7.91 19.90 1.45
N ASP A 142 7.85 21.10 2.02
CA ASP A 142 8.49 22.29 1.45
C ASP A 142 10.01 22.07 1.31
N ALA A 143 10.66 21.57 2.37
CA ALA A 143 12.09 21.25 2.36
C ALA A 143 12.44 20.08 1.41
N ALA A 144 11.57 19.08 1.29
CA ALA A 144 11.75 17.97 0.36
C ALA A 144 11.67 18.43 -1.11
N ALA A 145 10.72 19.32 -1.43
CA ALA A 145 10.59 19.91 -2.77
C ALA A 145 11.81 20.77 -3.14
N GLU A 146 12.34 21.54 -2.18
CA GLU A 146 13.56 22.32 -2.36
C GLU A 146 14.78 21.43 -2.66
N GLU A 147 15.01 20.37 -1.86
CA GLU A 147 16.11 19.42 -2.09
C GLU A 147 15.95 18.61 -3.38
N ALA A 148 14.70 18.25 -3.72
CA ALA A 148 14.41 17.50 -4.94
C ALA A 148 14.63 18.33 -6.21
N GLN A 149 14.52 19.66 -6.13
CA GLN A 149 14.51 20.59 -7.28
C GLN A 149 13.44 20.24 -8.33
N THR A 150 12.41 19.49 -7.91
CA THR A 150 11.28 19.01 -8.73
C THR A 150 10.08 18.76 -7.81
N GLY A 151 8.92 18.48 -8.40
CA GLY A 151 7.74 18.10 -7.64
C GLY A 151 7.93 16.79 -6.88
N VAL A 152 7.50 16.75 -5.62
CA VAL A 152 7.55 15.55 -4.76
C VAL A 152 6.17 14.93 -4.56
N ALA A 153 6.12 13.62 -4.40
CA ALA A 153 4.93 12.94 -3.94
C ALA A 153 4.75 13.16 -2.44
N VAL A 154 3.56 13.57 -2.01
CA VAL A 154 3.24 13.83 -0.60
C VAL A 154 2.44 12.67 -0.04
N GLN A 155 2.94 12.06 1.02
CA GLN A 155 2.20 11.04 1.76
C GLN A 155 1.38 11.70 2.86
N ILE A 156 0.06 11.46 2.89
CA ILE A 156 -0.84 11.94 3.93
C ILE A 156 -1.29 10.73 4.74
N ILE A 157 -0.67 10.54 5.90
CA ILE A 157 -0.97 9.43 6.79
C ILE A 157 -1.90 9.94 7.90
N LEU A 158 -3.15 9.50 7.94
CA LEU A 158 -4.14 10.03 8.89
C LEU A 158 -4.89 8.92 9.65
N PRO A 159 -5.10 9.02 10.97
CA PRO A 159 -5.95 8.09 11.71
C PRO A 159 -7.43 8.23 11.32
N ILE A 160 -8.20 7.17 11.57
CA ILE A 160 -9.66 7.14 11.29
C ILE A 160 -10.39 8.24 12.05
N GLU A 161 -9.99 8.49 13.29
CA GLU A 161 -10.61 9.48 14.18
C GLU A 161 -10.53 10.88 13.58
N ARG A 162 -9.44 11.20 12.88
CA ARG A 162 -9.28 12.46 12.17
C ARG A 162 -9.95 12.49 10.82
N LEU A 163 -10.02 11.34 10.13
CA LEU A 163 -10.72 11.23 8.85
C LEU A 163 -12.22 11.55 9.02
N VAL A 164 -12.86 10.98 10.04
CA VAL A 164 -14.31 11.17 10.25
C VAL A 164 -14.69 12.48 10.95
N ASP A 165 -13.74 13.15 11.61
CA ASP A 165 -13.95 14.49 12.16
C ASP A 165 -13.81 15.55 11.06
N HIS A 166 -14.95 16.09 10.61
CA HIS A 166 -15.02 17.08 9.53
C HIS A 166 -14.14 18.31 9.77
N ALA A 167 -14.12 18.86 10.99
CA ALA A 167 -13.35 20.07 11.28
C ALA A 167 -11.85 19.75 11.23
N SER A 168 -11.48 18.60 11.79
CA SER A 168 -10.11 18.09 11.80
C SER A 168 -9.59 17.75 10.41
N LEU A 169 -10.41 17.11 9.57
CA LEU A 169 -10.10 16.80 8.18
C LEU A 169 -9.96 18.06 7.33
N THR A 170 -10.86 19.03 7.50
CA THR A 170 -10.80 20.31 6.78
C THR A 170 -9.51 21.07 7.11
N ALA A 171 -9.12 21.09 8.39
CA ALA A 171 -7.88 21.72 8.82
C ALA A 171 -6.63 21.03 8.24
N LEU A 172 -6.61 19.68 8.21
CA LEU A 172 -5.53 18.91 7.59
C LEU A 172 -5.40 19.20 6.09
N ILE A 173 -6.53 19.19 5.37
CA ILE A 173 -6.56 19.48 3.92
C ILE A 173 -6.02 20.90 3.69
N ALA A 174 -6.49 21.89 4.45
CA ALA A 174 -6.02 23.28 4.33
C ALA A 174 -4.52 23.43 4.65
N ALA A 175 -3.98 22.62 5.57
CA ALA A 175 -2.56 22.63 5.90
C ALA A 175 -1.68 21.91 4.87
N THR A 176 -2.26 21.04 4.05
CA THR A 176 -1.53 20.25 3.03
C THR A 176 -1.10 21.17 1.87
N PRO A 177 0.20 21.27 1.54
CA PRO A 177 0.70 22.15 0.49
C PRO A 177 0.30 21.67 -0.91
N SER A 178 0.16 22.61 -1.86
CA SER A 178 -0.03 22.35 -3.30
C SER A 178 1.23 22.64 -4.12
N ASP A 179 2.01 23.64 -3.70
CA ASP A 179 3.18 24.08 -4.44
C ASP A 179 4.33 23.07 -4.26
N GLY A 180 5.02 22.72 -5.34
CA GLY A 180 6.07 21.71 -5.31
C GLY A 180 5.57 20.27 -5.14
N VAL A 181 4.26 20.01 -5.25
CA VAL A 181 3.67 18.67 -5.12
C VAL A 181 3.35 18.07 -6.49
N SER A 182 3.81 16.84 -6.75
CA SER A 182 3.50 16.10 -7.98
C SER A 182 2.28 15.18 -7.84
N SER A 183 2.02 14.68 -6.64
CA SER A 183 0.89 13.77 -6.34
C SER A 183 0.68 13.63 -4.84
N TYR A 184 -0.56 13.36 -4.41
CA TYR A 184 -0.88 12.96 -3.04
C TYR A 184 -1.05 11.44 -2.93
N SER A 185 -0.58 10.85 -1.84
CA SER A 185 -0.80 9.44 -1.49
C SER A 185 -1.41 9.36 -0.10
N LEU A 186 -2.68 8.98 -0.01
CA LEU A 186 -3.42 8.87 1.24
C LEU A 186 -3.16 7.52 1.91
N TRP A 187 -2.98 7.49 3.22
CA TRP A 187 -2.96 6.23 3.97
C TRP A 187 -3.68 6.39 5.31
N THR A 188 -4.75 5.63 5.49
CA THR A 188 -5.48 5.58 6.77
C THR A 188 -5.15 4.26 7.49
N PRO A 189 -4.26 4.27 8.52
CA PRO A 189 -3.90 3.04 9.23
C PRO A 189 -5.14 2.32 9.78
N GLN A 190 -5.12 0.98 9.75
CA GLN A 190 -6.20 0.11 10.25
C GLN A 190 -7.54 0.20 9.49
N VAL A 191 -7.58 0.93 8.37
CA VAL A 191 -8.71 0.91 7.45
C VAL A 191 -8.47 -0.15 6.37
N THR A 192 -9.30 -1.18 6.40
CA THR A 192 -9.38 -2.21 5.36
C THR A 192 -10.45 -1.83 4.33
N GLU A 193 -10.48 -2.48 3.18
CA GLU A 193 -11.47 -2.25 2.13
C GLU A 193 -12.82 -2.77 2.58
N GLU A 194 -12.85 -3.90 3.28
CA GLU A 194 -14.04 -4.38 3.97
C GLU A 194 -14.58 -3.30 4.91
N ARG A 195 -13.72 -2.67 5.72
CA ARG A 195 -14.14 -1.60 6.64
C ARG A 195 -14.66 -0.38 5.87
N LEU A 196 -13.98 0.06 4.81
CA LEU A 196 -14.42 1.15 3.93
C LEU A 196 -15.80 0.87 3.33
N LEU A 197 -15.99 -0.32 2.75
CA LEU A 197 -17.24 -0.72 2.11
C LEU A 197 -18.38 -0.94 3.10
N SER A 198 -18.06 -1.23 4.36
CA SER A 198 -19.05 -1.46 5.42
C SER A 198 -19.44 -0.21 6.20
N ASP A 199 -18.65 0.86 6.14
CA ASP A 199 -18.84 2.08 6.92
C ASP A 199 -18.97 3.31 6.00
N PRO A 200 -20.22 3.71 5.67
CA PRO A 200 -20.48 4.88 4.82
C PRO A 200 -19.87 6.17 5.35
N THR A 201 -19.68 6.29 6.67
CA THR A 201 -19.10 7.50 7.26
C THR A 201 -17.63 7.62 6.91
N ILE A 202 -16.88 6.53 7.04
CA ILE A 202 -15.46 6.48 6.69
C ILE A 202 -15.30 6.66 5.17
N LEU A 203 -16.11 5.97 4.37
CA LEU A 203 -16.06 6.07 2.91
C LEU A 203 -16.37 7.49 2.43
N GLY A 204 -17.46 8.09 2.88
CA GLY A 204 -17.84 9.45 2.49
C GLY A 204 -16.82 10.50 2.91
N ALA A 205 -16.19 10.33 4.08
CA ALA A 205 -15.10 11.20 4.52
C ALA A 205 -13.85 11.06 3.63
N LEU A 206 -13.50 9.83 3.23
CA LEU A 206 -12.38 9.57 2.33
C LEU A 206 -12.64 10.14 0.93
N LEU A 207 -13.83 9.93 0.37
CA LEU A 207 -14.23 10.48 -0.93
C LEU A 207 -14.20 12.00 -0.93
N ARG A 208 -14.68 12.65 0.14
CA ARG A 208 -14.57 14.10 0.31
C ARG A 208 -13.12 14.56 0.30
N MET A 209 -12.25 13.90 1.06
CA MET A 209 -10.82 14.23 1.09
C MET A 209 -10.18 14.10 -0.29
N ILE A 210 -10.49 13.02 -1.02
CA ILE A 210 -10.02 12.80 -2.38
C ILE A 210 -10.53 13.92 -3.30
N GLY A 211 -11.81 14.25 -3.26
CA GLY A 211 -12.41 15.31 -4.08
C GLY A 211 -11.77 16.68 -3.83
N GLU A 212 -11.57 17.06 -2.58
CA GLU A 212 -10.94 18.34 -2.20
C GLU A 212 -9.46 18.43 -2.62
N LEU A 213 -8.71 17.33 -2.52
CA LEU A 213 -7.32 17.29 -2.96
C LEU A 213 -7.18 17.22 -4.48
N ALA A 214 -8.01 16.42 -5.14
CA ALA A 214 -8.05 16.28 -6.60
C ALA A 214 -8.53 17.57 -7.27
N GLY A 215 -9.43 18.33 -6.62
CA GLY A 215 -9.88 19.65 -7.06
C GLY A 215 -8.76 20.69 -7.21
N ARG A 216 -7.55 20.39 -6.69
CA ARG A 216 -6.32 21.20 -6.89
C ARG A 216 -5.61 20.90 -8.21
N GLY A 217 -6.11 19.97 -9.01
CA GLY A 217 -5.46 19.50 -10.24
C GLY A 217 -4.24 18.61 -9.99
N ILE A 218 -4.09 18.07 -8.78
CA ILE A 218 -2.99 17.18 -8.38
C ILE A 218 -3.53 15.76 -8.26
N ALA A 219 -2.84 14.80 -8.85
CA ALA A 219 -3.26 13.40 -8.79
C ALA A 219 -3.26 12.89 -7.35
N VAL A 220 -4.38 12.29 -6.92
CA VAL A 220 -4.52 11.63 -5.63
C VAL A 220 -4.46 10.12 -5.84
N GLY A 221 -3.72 9.43 -4.98
CA GLY A 221 -3.64 7.99 -4.83
C GLY A 221 -3.94 7.60 -3.38
N HIS A 222 -4.26 6.33 -3.13
CA HIS A 222 -4.29 5.80 -1.76
C HIS A 222 -3.30 4.66 -1.67
N GLN A 223 -2.40 4.79 -0.72
CA GLN A 223 -1.33 3.87 -0.44
C GLN A 223 -1.82 2.82 0.56
N TYR A 224 -1.59 1.55 0.20
CA TYR A 224 -1.86 0.42 1.07
C TYR A 224 -0.60 -0.44 1.17
N GLY A 225 -0.05 -0.56 2.37
CA GLY A 225 0.72 -1.75 2.73
C GLY A 225 1.96 -2.12 1.95
N ASN A 226 2.88 -1.18 1.75
CA ASN A 226 4.11 -1.36 0.96
C ASN A 226 3.87 -1.51 -0.55
N TYR A 227 2.67 -1.20 -1.06
CA TYR A 227 2.41 -1.03 -2.48
C TYR A 227 1.69 0.30 -2.70
N THR A 228 2.10 1.03 -3.75
CA THR A 228 1.43 2.26 -4.18
C THR A 228 0.86 2.03 -5.56
N ILE A 229 -0.47 1.97 -5.66
CA ILE A 229 -1.17 1.95 -6.93
C ILE A 229 -1.66 3.39 -7.16
N ALA A 230 -1.11 4.05 -8.18
CA ALA A 230 -1.53 5.39 -8.58
C ALA A 230 -2.75 5.29 -9.53
N ALA A 231 -3.92 4.98 -8.97
CA ALA A 231 -5.17 4.84 -9.74
C ALA A 231 -6.41 5.28 -8.94
N LEU A 232 -6.30 6.33 -8.10
CA LEU A 232 -7.47 6.94 -7.47
C LEU A 232 -8.04 8.14 -8.23
N HIS A 233 -7.59 8.41 -9.45
CA HIS A 233 -8.21 9.51 -10.20
C HIS A 233 -9.69 9.22 -10.53
N ASP A 234 -10.14 7.96 -10.49
CA ASP A 234 -11.56 7.56 -10.58
C ASP A 234 -11.88 6.26 -9.79
N VAL A 235 -11.71 6.31 -8.46
CA VAL A 235 -12.36 5.41 -7.45
C VAL A 235 -11.96 3.91 -7.34
N GLY A 236 -10.72 3.56 -7.63
CA GLY A 236 -10.19 2.21 -7.34
C GLY A 236 -9.91 1.95 -5.85
N LEU A 237 -10.92 1.58 -5.05
CA LEU A 237 -10.73 1.12 -3.66
C LEU A 237 -9.81 -0.11 -3.59
N ALA A 238 -8.95 -0.19 -2.57
CA ALA A 238 -8.05 -1.33 -2.34
C ALA A 238 -7.89 -1.63 -0.83
N SER A 239 -7.56 -2.87 -0.46
CA SER A 239 -6.89 -3.26 0.79
C SER A 239 -6.12 -4.57 0.56
N GLU A 240 -5.15 -5.02 1.35
CA GLU A 240 -4.77 -4.81 2.77
C GLU A 240 -3.22 -4.84 2.91
N PRO A 241 -2.64 -4.58 4.10
CA PRO A 241 -1.89 -5.70 4.64
C PRO A 241 -2.17 -5.92 6.12
N VAL A 242 -2.18 -7.21 6.43
CA VAL A 242 -1.91 -7.84 7.71
C VAL A 242 -1.25 -6.87 8.70
N ALA A 243 -2.00 -6.56 9.75
CA ALA A 243 -1.53 -6.04 11.03
C ALA A 243 -0.16 -6.61 11.39
N GLU A 244 0.64 -5.93 12.21
CA GLU A 244 1.89 -6.47 12.77
C GLU A 244 1.70 -7.88 13.37
N GLN A 245 1.78 -8.92 12.54
CA GLN A 245 1.60 -10.29 12.95
C GLN A 245 2.99 -10.80 13.32
N THR A 246 3.33 -10.59 14.59
CA THR A 246 4.34 -11.35 15.30
C THR A 246 4.09 -12.85 15.09
N PHE A 247 4.83 -13.48 14.16
CA PHE A 247 4.89 -14.94 13.96
C PHE A 247 3.53 -15.68 14.01
N ALA A 248 2.46 -15.07 13.49
CA ALA A 248 1.16 -15.71 13.45
C ALA A 248 1.09 -16.64 12.22
N LEU A 249 0.57 -17.85 12.43
CA LEU A 249 0.21 -18.75 11.33
C LEU A 249 -0.76 -18.02 10.39
N ARG A 250 -0.40 -17.94 9.10
CA ARG A 250 -1.18 -17.24 8.07
C ARG A 250 -2.60 -17.79 8.00
N SER A 251 -3.57 -16.92 7.72
CA SER A 251 -4.97 -17.30 7.54
C SER A 251 -5.18 -18.04 6.20
N CYS A 252 -6.10 -19.01 6.19
CA CYS A 252 -6.58 -19.67 4.98
C CYS A 252 -7.59 -18.77 4.26
N GLN A 253 -7.11 -17.76 3.54
CA GLN A 253 -7.93 -16.78 2.82
C GLN A 253 -7.37 -16.51 1.42
N THR A 254 -8.26 -16.24 0.46
CA THR A 254 -7.94 -15.82 -0.90
C THR A 254 -8.75 -14.59 -1.28
N TYR A 255 -8.21 -13.75 -2.15
CA TYR A 255 -8.89 -12.55 -2.65
C TYR A 255 -9.93 -12.90 -3.72
N VAL A 256 -11.10 -12.25 -3.69
CA VAL A 256 -12.13 -12.40 -4.72
C VAL A 256 -12.35 -11.04 -5.39
N PRO A 257 -11.84 -10.82 -6.62
CA PRO A 257 -11.86 -9.52 -7.28
C PRO A 257 -13.26 -8.91 -7.40
N GLY A 258 -14.24 -9.68 -7.86
CA GLY A 258 -15.63 -9.20 -8.00
C GLY A 258 -16.34 -8.86 -6.68
N VAL A 259 -15.73 -9.14 -5.53
CA VAL A 259 -16.25 -8.82 -4.18
C VAL A 259 -15.31 -7.87 -3.43
N ARG A 260 -14.08 -7.71 -3.93
CA ARG A 260 -13.05 -6.78 -3.44
C ARG A 260 -12.58 -6.99 -2.00
N HIS A 261 -12.61 -8.22 -1.51
CA HIS A 261 -11.97 -8.56 -0.24
C HIS A 261 -11.52 -10.02 -0.20
N CYS A 262 -10.74 -10.34 0.84
CA CYS A 262 -10.33 -11.71 1.13
C CYS A 262 -11.49 -12.50 1.76
N VAL A 263 -11.75 -13.70 1.26
CA VAL A 263 -12.71 -14.67 1.82
C VAL A 263 -11.97 -15.90 2.32
N ARG A 264 -12.60 -16.70 3.19
CA ARG A 264 -11.98 -17.94 3.71
C ARG A 264 -11.93 -19.02 2.64
N PHE A 265 -10.99 -19.96 2.72
CA PHE A 265 -10.85 -21.01 1.70
C PHE A 265 -12.11 -21.84 1.47
N HIS A 266 -12.83 -22.26 2.51
CA HIS A 266 -14.10 -23.00 2.35
C HIS A 266 -15.18 -22.18 1.65
N GLU A 267 -15.20 -20.88 1.90
CA GLU A 267 -16.14 -19.95 1.28
C GLU A 267 -15.75 -19.75 -0.19
N ALA A 268 -14.46 -19.51 -0.48
CA ALA A 268 -13.93 -19.44 -1.84
C ALA A 268 -14.29 -20.70 -2.65
N ASP A 269 -14.07 -21.89 -2.07
CA ASP A 269 -14.40 -23.16 -2.69
C ASP A 269 -15.89 -23.23 -3.05
N SER A 270 -16.79 -22.91 -2.11
CA SER A 270 -18.24 -22.91 -2.34
C SER A 270 -18.72 -21.92 -3.42
N LEU A 271 -17.95 -20.86 -3.67
CA LEU A 271 -18.30 -19.81 -4.63
C LEU A 271 -17.81 -20.14 -6.04
N GLY A 272 -16.67 -20.83 -6.16
CA GLY A 272 -15.94 -20.94 -7.42
C GLY A 272 -15.59 -22.34 -7.89
N ARG A 273 -15.66 -23.38 -7.04
CA ARG A 273 -15.11 -24.71 -7.36
C ARG A 273 -15.83 -25.41 -8.50
N ASP A 274 -17.13 -25.19 -8.60
CA ASP A 274 -18.00 -25.81 -9.60
C ASP A 274 -18.12 -24.97 -10.89
N LEU A 275 -17.44 -23.83 -10.97
CA LEU A 275 -17.43 -23.00 -12.17
C LEU A 275 -16.47 -23.58 -13.21
N ASP A 276 -16.92 -23.65 -14.47
CA ASP A 276 -16.02 -23.89 -15.60
C ASP A 276 -15.15 -22.66 -15.89
N ALA A 277 -14.22 -22.76 -16.84
CA ALA A 277 -13.28 -21.69 -17.14
C ALA A 277 -13.97 -20.37 -17.54
N ASP A 278 -15.03 -20.44 -18.36
CA ASP A 278 -15.75 -19.26 -18.85
C ASP A 278 -16.56 -18.62 -17.72
N GLN A 279 -17.27 -19.44 -16.93
CA GLN A 279 -18.02 -18.98 -15.77
C GLN A 279 -17.11 -18.40 -14.69
N TYR A 280 -15.93 -18.99 -14.47
CA TYR A 280 -14.96 -18.53 -13.50
C TYR A 280 -14.36 -17.18 -13.92
N ALA A 281 -14.00 -17.02 -15.20
CA ALA A 281 -13.51 -15.76 -15.74
C ALA A 281 -14.58 -14.64 -15.63
N GLU A 282 -15.82 -14.94 -16.02
CA GLU A 282 -16.93 -14.00 -15.98
C GLU A 282 -17.24 -13.53 -14.54
N ARG A 283 -17.33 -14.48 -13.59
CA ARG A 283 -17.95 -14.26 -12.28
C ARG A 283 -16.96 -14.14 -11.13
N TYR A 284 -15.78 -14.75 -11.24
CA TYR A 284 -14.83 -14.89 -10.13
C TYR A 284 -13.54 -14.12 -10.38
N CYS A 285 -12.73 -14.53 -11.36
CA CYS A 285 -11.45 -13.91 -11.68
C CYS A 285 -10.92 -14.35 -13.05
N GLU A 286 -10.44 -13.39 -13.84
CA GLU A 286 -9.80 -13.60 -15.15
C GLU A 286 -8.31 -13.22 -15.17
N CYS A 287 -7.66 -13.18 -14.00
CA CYS A 287 -6.24 -12.84 -13.96
C CYS A 287 -5.40 -13.89 -14.70
N THR A 288 -4.24 -13.48 -15.22
CA THR A 288 -3.37 -14.35 -16.04
C THR A 288 -2.97 -15.64 -15.33
N PHE A 289 -2.84 -15.63 -13.99
CA PHE A 289 -2.61 -16.85 -13.21
C PHE A 289 -3.81 -17.81 -13.29
N CYS A 290 -5.03 -17.33 -13.07
CA CYS A 290 -6.24 -18.15 -13.10
C CYS A 290 -6.52 -18.69 -14.51
N ALA A 291 -6.40 -17.84 -15.53
CA ALA A 291 -6.54 -18.25 -16.93
C ALA A 291 -5.52 -19.34 -17.30
N GLY A 292 -4.25 -19.15 -16.94
CA GLY A 292 -3.19 -20.13 -17.22
C GLY A 292 -3.38 -21.48 -16.52
N MET A 293 -3.99 -21.51 -15.32
CA MET A 293 -4.34 -22.76 -14.63
C MET A 293 -5.38 -23.55 -15.44
N PHE A 294 -6.45 -22.89 -15.91
CA PHE A 294 -7.46 -23.54 -16.75
C PHE A 294 -6.90 -23.98 -18.11
N GLU A 295 -6.06 -23.17 -18.75
CA GLU A 295 -5.35 -23.56 -19.98
C GLU A 295 -4.48 -24.82 -19.79
N SER A 296 -3.97 -25.02 -18.57
CA SER A 296 -3.20 -26.20 -18.18
C SER A 296 -4.07 -27.39 -17.74
N GLY A 297 -5.40 -27.27 -17.83
CA GLY A 297 -6.36 -28.30 -17.44
C GLY A 297 -6.55 -28.46 -15.93
N GLN A 298 -6.18 -27.45 -15.13
CA GLN A 298 -6.32 -27.46 -13.67
C GLN A 298 -7.23 -26.34 -13.19
N HIS A 299 -8.01 -26.60 -12.12
CA HIS A 299 -8.78 -25.52 -11.50
C HIS A 299 -7.86 -24.66 -10.62
N PRO A 300 -7.94 -23.31 -10.65
CA PRO A 300 -7.05 -22.43 -9.85
C PRO A 300 -7.02 -22.78 -8.35
N PHE A 301 -8.15 -23.22 -7.81
CA PHE A 301 -8.29 -23.63 -6.41
C PHE A 301 -7.47 -24.86 -6.00
N GLU A 302 -7.03 -25.69 -6.94
CA GLU A 302 -6.10 -26.78 -6.63
C GLU A 302 -4.80 -26.26 -6.00
N LEU A 303 -4.39 -25.05 -6.38
CA LEU A 303 -3.20 -24.39 -5.82
C LEU A 303 -3.56 -23.32 -4.80
N LEU A 304 -4.57 -22.47 -5.08
CA LEU A 304 -4.92 -21.36 -4.20
C LEU A 304 -5.40 -21.84 -2.83
N LEU A 305 -6.14 -22.95 -2.77
CA LEU A 305 -6.73 -23.44 -1.52
C LEU A 305 -5.93 -24.59 -0.89
N GLU A 306 -4.70 -24.84 -1.36
CA GLU A 306 -3.84 -25.92 -0.84
C GLU A 306 -3.50 -25.66 0.63
N THR A 307 -3.94 -26.57 1.52
CA THR A 307 -3.69 -26.52 2.96
C THR A 307 -2.75 -27.63 3.43
N GLN A 308 -2.20 -27.44 4.62
CA GLN A 308 -1.51 -28.46 5.40
C GLN A 308 -1.96 -28.38 6.86
N THR A 309 -1.99 -29.52 7.55
CA THR A 309 -2.28 -29.58 8.98
C THR A 309 -1.01 -29.42 9.78
N VAL A 310 -1.02 -28.47 10.73
CA VAL A 310 0.07 -28.27 11.68
C VAL A 310 -0.43 -28.58 13.10
N VAL A 311 0.36 -29.36 13.82
CA VAL A 311 0.13 -29.63 15.25
C VAL A 311 0.74 -28.51 16.07
N MET A 312 -0.11 -27.78 16.79
CA MET A 312 0.29 -26.69 17.67
C MET A 312 0.95 -27.22 18.95
N LYS A 313 1.68 -26.34 19.68
CA LYS A 313 2.32 -26.70 20.96
C LYS A 313 1.37 -27.26 22.01
N ASN A 314 0.08 -26.97 21.92
CA ASN A 314 -0.98 -27.47 22.81
C ASN A 314 -1.62 -28.78 22.29
N GLY A 315 -1.04 -29.43 21.28
CA GLY A 315 -1.55 -30.66 20.67
C GLY A 315 -2.75 -30.48 19.74
N LYS A 316 -3.28 -29.25 19.58
CA LYS A 316 -4.39 -28.99 18.65
C LYS A 316 -3.88 -28.95 17.21
N GLU A 317 -4.63 -29.58 16.32
CA GLU A 317 -4.41 -29.47 14.88
C GLU A 317 -5.03 -28.17 14.35
N ARG A 318 -4.34 -27.56 13.38
CA ARG A 318 -4.82 -26.39 12.67
C ARG A 318 -4.43 -26.48 11.20
N GLU A 319 -5.38 -26.23 10.32
CA GLU A 319 -5.09 -26.04 8.91
C GLU A 319 -4.46 -24.67 8.66
N ILE A 320 -3.42 -24.67 7.84
CA ILE A 320 -2.75 -23.46 7.36
C ILE A 320 -2.50 -23.61 5.85
N PRO A 321 -2.38 -22.51 5.09
CA PRO A 321 -1.99 -22.61 3.68
C PRO A 321 -0.56 -23.17 3.54
N THR A 322 -0.32 -23.92 2.47
CA THR A 322 1.05 -24.35 2.10
C THR A 322 1.88 -23.15 1.62
N ALA A 323 3.21 -23.30 1.57
CA ALA A 323 4.08 -22.27 1.01
C ALA A 323 3.75 -21.95 -0.47
N ARG A 324 3.31 -22.97 -1.23
CA ARG A 324 2.89 -22.83 -2.62
C ARG A 324 1.58 -22.06 -2.73
N SER A 325 0.57 -22.41 -1.93
CA SER A 325 -0.69 -21.65 -1.84
C SER A 325 -0.44 -20.20 -1.46
N VAL A 326 0.44 -19.94 -0.49
CA VAL A 326 0.81 -18.56 -0.10
C VAL A 326 1.41 -17.78 -1.28
N GLY A 327 2.33 -18.38 -2.02
CA GLY A 327 2.91 -17.77 -3.22
C GLY A 327 1.86 -17.51 -4.30
N ALA A 328 1.00 -18.50 -4.58
CA ALA A 328 -0.06 -18.39 -5.57
C ALA A 328 -1.09 -17.33 -5.21
N ASN A 329 -1.56 -17.28 -3.96
CA ASN A 329 -2.47 -16.23 -3.47
C ASN A 329 -1.87 -14.83 -3.58
N THR A 330 -0.56 -14.70 -3.35
CA THR A 330 0.14 -13.43 -3.53
C THR A 330 0.09 -12.98 -4.99
N TRP A 331 0.40 -13.88 -5.94
CA TRP A 331 0.34 -13.57 -7.37
C TRP A 331 -1.08 -13.33 -7.88
N HIS A 332 -2.03 -14.15 -7.46
CA HIS A 332 -3.46 -13.98 -7.74
C HIS A 332 -3.96 -12.61 -7.32
N PHE A 333 -3.64 -12.19 -6.08
CA PHE A 333 -3.98 -10.86 -5.59
C PHE A 333 -3.36 -9.76 -6.46
N LEU A 334 -2.05 -9.81 -6.69
CA LEU A 334 -1.34 -8.77 -7.46
C LEU A 334 -1.84 -8.65 -8.90
N LEU A 335 -2.04 -9.78 -9.59
CA LEU A 335 -2.51 -9.79 -10.98
C LEU A 335 -3.97 -9.36 -11.09
N SER A 336 -4.82 -9.80 -10.17
CA SER A 336 -6.22 -9.35 -10.15
C SER A 336 -6.33 -7.85 -9.89
N ARG A 337 -5.56 -7.33 -8.91
CA ARG A 337 -5.53 -5.91 -8.61
C ARG A 337 -5.01 -5.07 -9.77
N ARG A 338 -4.06 -5.59 -10.53
CA ARG A 338 -3.62 -4.95 -11.77
C ARG A 338 -4.77 -4.84 -12.79
N ASN A 339 -5.52 -5.91 -13.01
CA ASN A 339 -6.68 -5.87 -13.91
C ASN A 339 -7.73 -4.85 -13.45
N GLU A 340 -7.96 -4.73 -12.14
CA GLU A 340 -8.87 -3.73 -11.59
C GLU A 340 -8.38 -2.30 -11.87
N VAL A 341 -7.09 -2.04 -11.70
CA VAL A 341 -6.47 -0.75 -12.02
C VAL A 341 -6.61 -0.42 -13.49
N GLU A 342 -6.33 -1.38 -14.37
CA GLU A 342 -6.49 -1.23 -15.81
C GLU A 342 -7.96 -0.95 -16.15
N ALA A 343 -8.91 -1.62 -15.50
CA ALA A 343 -10.35 -1.38 -15.67
C ALA A 343 -10.77 0.04 -15.25
N PHE A 344 -10.36 0.52 -14.07
CA PHE A 344 -10.65 1.88 -13.59
C PHE A 344 -9.92 2.96 -14.39
N SER A 345 -8.80 2.63 -15.00
CA SER A 345 -8.08 3.58 -15.87
C SER A 345 -8.72 3.69 -17.25
N ALA A 346 -9.43 2.65 -17.69
CA ALA A 346 -10.02 2.56 -19.03
C ALA A 346 -11.52 2.93 -19.07
N ARG A 347 -12.22 2.87 -17.93
CA ARG A 347 -13.68 3.03 -17.84
C ARG A 347 -14.06 3.90 -16.64
N PRO A 348 -15.21 4.61 -16.71
CA PRO A 348 -15.76 5.30 -15.55
C PRO A 348 -15.91 4.39 -14.33
N ALA A 349 -15.59 4.92 -13.15
CA ALA A 349 -15.63 4.18 -11.89
C ALA A 349 -16.95 3.44 -11.65
N VAL A 350 -18.06 4.14 -11.90
CA VAL A 350 -19.42 3.63 -11.71
C VAL A 350 -19.67 2.38 -12.55
N GLU A 351 -19.20 2.35 -13.81
CA GLU A 351 -19.38 1.18 -14.68
C GLU A 351 -18.60 -0.04 -14.18
N VAL A 352 -17.39 0.17 -13.66
CA VAL A 352 -16.59 -0.90 -13.07
C VAL A 352 -17.26 -1.45 -11.81
N ILE A 353 -17.81 -0.58 -10.95
CA ILE A 353 -18.55 -0.99 -9.76
C ILE A 353 -19.84 -1.72 -10.12
N GLU A 354 -20.59 -1.26 -11.12
CA GLU A 354 -21.81 -1.93 -11.60
C GLU A 354 -21.53 -3.35 -12.08
N GLN A 355 -20.44 -3.56 -12.81
CA GLN A 355 -19.99 -4.91 -13.19
C GLN A 355 -19.67 -5.78 -11.97
N ASP A 356 -19.06 -5.22 -10.93
CA ASP A 356 -18.76 -5.98 -9.71
C ASP A 356 -20.01 -6.28 -8.87
N ILE A 357 -21.03 -5.41 -8.90
CA ILE A 357 -22.36 -5.70 -8.31
C ILE A 357 -22.98 -6.93 -9.00
N GLU A 358 -22.92 -7.00 -10.33
CA GLU A 358 -23.43 -8.15 -11.10
C GLU A 358 -22.66 -9.43 -10.75
N ARG A 359 -21.32 -9.37 -10.68
CA ARG A 359 -20.47 -10.49 -10.27
C ARG A 359 -20.80 -10.98 -8.86
N ALA A 360 -20.85 -10.07 -7.88
CA ALA A 360 -21.19 -10.42 -6.50
C ALA A 360 -22.59 -11.06 -6.40
N SER A 361 -23.56 -10.55 -7.18
CA SER A 361 -24.91 -11.11 -7.27
C SER A 361 -24.92 -12.51 -7.88
N ALA A 362 -24.17 -12.73 -8.97
CA ALA A 362 -24.02 -14.04 -9.61
C ALA A 362 -23.36 -15.08 -8.70
N LEU A 363 -22.44 -14.64 -7.84
CA LEU A 363 -21.82 -15.45 -6.78
C LEU A 363 -22.72 -15.63 -5.54
N LYS A 364 -23.99 -15.20 -5.59
CA LYS A 364 -24.96 -15.26 -4.48
C LYS A 364 -24.51 -14.52 -3.22
N ARG A 365 -23.70 -13.47 -3.37
CA ARG A 365 -23.20 -12.62 -2.27
C ARG A 365 -24.01 -11.34 -2.14
N GLY A 366 -25.30 -11.49 -1.83
CA GLY A 366 -26.25 -10.36 -1.77
C GLY A 366 -25.83 -9.23 -0.82
N SER A 367 -25.15 -9.54 0.30
CA SER A 367 -24.63 -8.52 1.21
C SER A 367 -23.52 -7.67 0.58
N ASP A 368 -22.65 -8.27 -0.22
CA ASP A 368 -21.54 -7.55 -0.85
C ASP A 368 -22.01 -6.80 -2.09
N ALA A 369 -22.96 -7.36 -2.86
CA ALA A 369 -23.66 -6.63 -3.91
C ALA A 369 -24.35 -5.36 -3.35
N ALA A 370 -24.98 -5.44 -2.17
CA ALA A 370 -25.60 -4.29 -1.53
C ALA A 370 -24.58 -3.23 -1.09
N ARG A 371 -23.42 -3.64 -0.54
CA ARG A 371 -22.32 -2.72 -0.17
C ARG A 371 -21.76 -2.00 -1.40
N LEU A 372 -21.51 -2.72 -2.48
CA LEU A 372 -21.06 -2.15 -3.75
C LEU A 372 -22.13 -1.24 -4.37
N GLY A 373 -23.42 -1.57 -4.23
CA GLY A 373 -24.53 -0.70 -4.62
C GLY A 373 -24.50 0.64 -3.91
N HIS A 374 -24.32 0.64 -2.58
CA HIS A 374 -24.17 1.87 -1.81
C HIS A 374 -22.94 2.68 -2.27
N LEU A 375 -21.82 2.02 -2.56
CA LEU A 375 -20.65 2.71 -3.12
C LEU A 375 -21.00 3.37 -4.46
N ALA A 376 -21.65 2.66 -5.38
CA ALA A 376 -22.04 3.23 -6.67
C ALA A 376 -22.95 4.47 -6.52
N ASP A 377 -23.88 4.46 -5.55
CA ASP A 377 -24.74 5.59 -5.27
C ASP A 377 -23.96 6.81 -4.75
N GLU A 378 -23.03 6.60 -3.81
CA GLU A 378 -22.14 7.66 -3.30
C GLU A 378 -21.32 8.28 -4.44
N LEU A 379 -20.73 7.46 -5.32
CA LEU A 379 -19.94 7.94 -6.46
C LEU A 379 -20.76 8.70 -7.51
N LYS A 380 -22.05 8.40 -7.65
CA LYS A 380 -22.96 9.14 -8.52
C LYS A 380 -23.33 10.50 -7.94
N SER A 381 -23.19 10.66 -6.61
CA SER A 381 -23.60 11.86 -5.87
C SER A 381 -22.46 12.82 -5.53
N ALA A 382 -21.22 12.32 -5.48
CA ALA A 382 -19.99 13.09 -5.35
C ALA A 382 -19.62 13.75 -6.68
#